data_AF-A0A800K6C2-F1
#
_entry.id   AF-A0A800K6C2-F1
#
_cell.length_a   1.000
_cell.length_b   1.000
_cell.length_c   1.000
_cell.angle_alpha   90.00
_cell.angle_beta   90.00
_cell.angle_gamma   90.00
#
_symmetry.space_group_name_H-M   'P 1'
#
loop_
_entity.id
_entity.type
_entity.pdbx_description
1 polymer ?
#
loop_
_entity_poly.entity_id
_entity_poly.type
_entity_poly.pdbx_seq_one_letter_code
_entity_poly.pdbx_strand_id
1 'polypeptide(L)'
;MAQSSSGNPATREYLQLLRLHEALLNGLQSARAELSAPDTAGLVEKIKARTGSAPDLAPVKTAVEEAIRALKMSESEIQGAVVEVTGADFEVDGISNMPAYLKRFLAERSTQPGFSYDVSQDEVRGWVVRWKEYTHKGTVRGYGQFYERPYAWL
;
A
#
# COMPACT_ATOMS: atom_id res chain seq x y z
N MET A 1 -16.54 35.33 11.29
CA MET A 1 -17.51 34.25 11.01
C MET A 1 -16.71 33.08 10.46
N ALA A 2 -16.62 32.01 11.23
CA ALA A 2 -15.84 30.82 10.90
C ALA A 2 -16.70 29.86 10.07
N GLN A 3 -16.21 29.46 8.89
CA GLN A 3 -16.69 28.28 8.18
C GLN A 3 -15.54 27.27 8.19
N SER A 4 -15.60 26.36 9.14
CA SER A 4 -14.76 25.16 9.20
C SER A 4 -15.13 24.25 8.03
N SER A 5 -14.18 23.99 7.12
CA SER A 5 -14.35 22.96 6.10
C SER A 5 -14.46 21.61 6.81
N SER A 6 -15.66 21.02 6.77
CA SER A 6 -15.85 19.64 7.17
C SER A 6 -15.44 18.76 5.98
N GLY A 7 -14.14 18.51 5.83
CA GLY A 7 -13.64 17.50 4.90
C GLY A 7 -14.38 16.17 5.14
N ASN A 8 -14.82 15.53 4.06
CA ASN A 8 -15.71 14.36 4.09
C ASN A 8 -15.21 13.30 5.10
N PRO A 9 -15.94 13.03 6.20
CA PRO A 9 -15.46 12.18 7.30
C PRO A 9 -15.11 10.76 6.83
N ALA A 10 -15.82 10.25 5.82
CA ALA A 10 -15.56 8.93 5.24
C ALA A 10 -14.15 8.86 4.62
N THR A 11 -13.71 9.88 3.90
CA THR A 11 -12.38 9.91 3.28
C THR A 11 -11.27 9.87 4.33
N ARG A 12 -11.43 10.60 5.42
CA ARG A 12 -10.47 10.60 6.54
C ARG A 12 -10.39 9.23 7.20
N GLU A 13 -11.53 8.59 7.45
CA GLU A 13 -11.60 7.25 8.07
C GLU A 13 -10.98 6.19 7.17
N TYR A 14 -11.23 6.24 5.86
CA TYR A 14 -10.59 5.34 4.90
C TYR A 14 -9.07 5.53 4.83
N LEU A 15 -8.57 6.77 4.85
CA LEU A 15 -7.12 7.03 4.89
C LEU A 15 -6.48 6.53 6.18
N GLN A 16 -7.16 6.66 7.32
CA GLN A 16 -6.69 6.08 8.58
C GLN A 16 -6.64 4.55 8.51
N LEU A 17 -7.65 3.92 7.92
CA LEU A 17 -7.71 2.49 7.73
C LEU A 17 -6.61 1.98 6.79
N LEU A 18 -6.29 2.72 5.73
CA LEU A 18 -5.19 2.40 4.81
C LEU A 18 -3.83 2.46 5.51
N ARG A 19 -3.58 3.49 6.34
CA ARG A 19 -2.34 3.56 7.14
C ARG A 19 -2.21 2.39 8.11
N LEU A 20 -3.32 1.97 8.72
CA LEU A 20 -3.33 0.78 9.56
C LEU A 20 -3.00 -0.48 8.76
N HIS A 21 -3.57 -0.64 7.57
CA HIS A 21 -3.26 -1.75 6.67
C HIS A 21 -1.79 -1.78 6.27
N GLU A 22 -1.21 -0.63 5.92
CA GLU A 22 0.22 -0.54 5.58
C GLU A 22 1.11 -0.97 6.76
N ALA A 23 0.82 -0.48 7.96
CA ALA A 23 1.56 -0.84 9.17
C ALA A 23 1.48 -2.35 9.47
N LEU A 24 0.28 -2.93 9.39
CA LEU A 24 0.07 -4.37 9.59
C LEU A 24 0.77 -5.20 8.50
N LEU A 25 0.73 -4.75 7.25
CA LEU A 25 1.37 -5.43 6.13
C LEU A 25 2.89 -5.47 6.31
N ASN A 26 3.49 -4.36 6.71
CA ASN A 26 4.92 -4.27 7.00
C ASN A 26 5.34 -5.21 8.15
N GLY A 27 4.51 -5.28 9.21
CA GLY A 27 4.71 -6.21 10.31
C GLY A 27 4.67 -7.68 9.87
N LEU A 28 3.65 -8.06 9.11
CA LEU A 28 3.50 -9.44 8.61
C LEU A 28 4.60 -9.81 7.60
N GLN A 29 5.03 -8.88 6.75
CA GLN A 29 6.15 -9.11 5.83
C GLN A 29 7.47 -9.32 6.57
N SER A 30 7.71 -8.57 7.64
CA SER A 30 8.87 -8.77 8.52
C SER A 30 8.81 -10.14 9.19
N ALA A 31 7.66 -10.52 9.76
CA ALA A 31 7.47 -11.83 10.38
C ALA A 31 7.68 -12.98 9.38
N ARG A 32 7.18 -12.83 8.14
CA ARG A 32 7.40 -13.80 7.05
C ARG A 32 8.89 -13.95 6.72
N ALA A 33 9.61 -12.83 6.65
CA ALA A 33 11.04 -12.82 6.36
C ALA A 33 11.83 -13.53 7.47
N GLU A 34 11.53 -13.25 8.74
CA GLU A 34 12.14 -13.92 9.89
C GLU A 34 11.85 -15.42 9.91
N LEU A 35 10.60 -15.83 9.69
CA LEU A 35 10.22 -17.24 9.64
C LEU A 35 10.91 -18.01 8.50
N SER A 36 11.25 -17.30 7.42
CA SER A 36 11.92 -17.86 6.24
C SER A 36 13.45 -17.71 6.29
N ALA A 37 13.98 -17.02 7.30
CA ALA A 37 15.40 -16.75 7.41
C ALA A 37 16.21 -18.06 7.62
N PRO A 38 17.42 -18.17 7.04
CA PRO A 38 18.31 -19.30 7.26
C PRO A 38 18.63 -19.53 8.74
N ASP A 39 18.73 -18.47 9.53
CA ASP A 39 19.00 -18.55 10.97
C ASP A 39 17.87 -19.24 11.73
N THR A 40 16.61 -18.97 11.36
CA THR A 40 15.42 -19.62 11.93
C THR A 40 15.42 -21.11 11.59
N ALA A 41 15.73 -21.47 10.34
CA ALA A 41 15.88 -22.88 9.97
C ALA A 41 17.02 -23.56 10.76
N GLY A 42 18.15 -22.87 10.93
CA GLY A 42 19.27 -23.33 11.73
C GLY A 42 18.92 -23.52 13.22
N LEU A 43 18.05 -22.67 13.78
CA LEU A 43 17.54 -22.82 15.14
C LEU A 43 16.64 -24.07 15.28
N VAL A 44 15.74 -24.31 14.33
CA VAL A 44 14.89 -25.51 14.31
C VAL A 44 15.74 -26.78 14.27
N GLU A 45 16.77 -26.82 13.43
CA GLU A 45 17.70 -27.96 13.35
C GLU A 45 18.50 -28.13 14.65
N LYS A 46 18.96 -27.05 15.28
CA LYS A 46 19.63 -27.12 16.59
C LYS A 46 18.71 -27.66 17.69
N ILE A 47 17.43 -27.27 17.68
CA ILE A 47 16.43 -27.79 18.63
C ILE A 47 16.19 -29.28 18.39
N LYS A 48 16.02 -29.68 17.12
CA LYS A 48 15.86 -31.08 16.72
C LYS A 48 17.05 -31.94 17.17
N ALA A 49 18.27 -31.47 16.94
CA ALA A 49 19.48 -32.18 17.34
C ALA A 49 19.58 -32.37 18.87
N ARG A 50 19.04 -31.45 19.67
CA ARG A 50 19.11 -31.49 21.14
C ARG A 50 17.95 -32.24 21.79
N THR A 51 16.77 -32.21 21.19
CA THR A 51 15.53 -32.72 21.80
C THR A 51 14.97 -33.95 21.10
N GLY A 52 15.50 -34.31 19.92
CA GLY A 52 14.98 -35.39 19.09
C GLY A 52 13.73 -35.02 18.28
N SER A 53 13.16 -33.83 18.49
CA SER A 53 11.95 -33.35 17.83
C SER A 53 12.11 -31.91 17.34
N ALA A 54 11.51 -31.58 16.21
CA ALA A 54 11.53 -30.22 15.65
C ALA A 54 10.15 -29.57 15.78
N PRO A 55 10.06 -28.29 16.17
CA PRO A 55 8.80 -27.55 16.06
C PRO A 55 8.44 -27.39 14.58
N ASP A 56 7.19 -27.70 14.23
CA ASP A 56 6.67 -27.46 12.89
C ASP A 56 6.22 -26.01 12.74
N LEU A 57 6.94 -25.25 11.92
CA LEU A 57 6.64 -23.84 11.62
C LEU A 57 5.77 -23.68 10.36
N ALA A 58 5.47 -24.76 9.62
CA ALA A 58 4.68 -24.67 8.40
C ALA A 58 3.27 -24.06 8.62
N PRO A 59 2.51 -24.43 9.67
CA PRO A 59 1.20 -23.83 9.92
C PRO A 59 1.29 -22.31 10.17
N VAL A 60 2.32 -21.87 10.90
CA VAL A 60 2.56 -20.46 11.21
C VAL A 60 2.90 -19.68 9.94
N LYS A 61 3.77 -20.23 9.08
CA LYS A 61 4.11 -19.62 7.78
C LYS A 61 2.89 -19.45 6.90
N THR A 62 2.05 -20.48 6.80
CA THR A 62 0.80 -20.43 6.03
C THR A 62 -0.14 -19.35 6.56
N ALA A 63 -0.36 -19.29 7.87
CA ALA A 63 -1.22 -18.28 8.48
C ALA A 63 -0.74 -16.84 8.21
N VAL A 64 0.58 -16.61 8.24
CA VAL A 64 1.16 -15.29 7.91
C VAL A 64 0.94 -14.94 6.43
N GLU A 65 1.14 -15.88 5.51
CA GLU A 65 0.90 -15.65 4.07
C GLU A 65 -0.58 -15.39 3.77
N GLU A 66 -1.48 -16.13 4.42
CA GLU A 66 -2.93 -15.93 4.31
C GLU A 66 -3.36 -14.57 4.86
N ALA A 67 -2.81 -14.16 6.01
CA ALA A 67 -3.06 -12.84 6.59
C ALA A 67 -2.57 -11.72 5.66
N ILE A 68 -1.37 -11.86 5.08
CA ILE A 68 -0.84 -10.92 4.07
C ILE A 68 -1.78 -10.83 2.87
N ARG A 69 -2.27 -11.97 2.38
CA ARG A 69 -3.19 -12.02 1.23
C ARG A 69 -4.52 -11.34 1.56
N ALA A 70 -5.13 -11.67 2.70
CA ALA A 70 -6.39 -11.08 3.13
C ALA A 70 -6.26 -9.55 3.29
N LEU A 71 -5.17 -9.09 3.89
CA LEU A 71 -4.92 -7.67 4.10
C LEU A 71 -4.77 -6.92 2.77
N LYS A 72 -4.08 -7.50 1.78
CA LYS A 72 -3.96 -6.92 0.43
C LYS A 72 -5.30 -6.86 -0.32
N MET A 73 -6.16 -7.86 -0.14
CA MET A 73 -7.50 -7.86 -0.73
C MET A 73 -8.36 -6.75 -0.11
N SER A 74 -8.36 -6.65 1.22
CA SER A 74 -9.05 -5.59 1.97
C SER A 74 -8.54 -4.20 1.59
N GLU A 75 -7.22 -4.02 1.46
CA GLU A 75 -6.61 -2.77 1.00
C GLU A 75 -7.11 -2.39 -0.40
N SER A 76 -7.21 -3.35 -1.32
CA SER A 76 -7.75 -3.12 -2.66
C SER A 76 -9.22 -2.71 -2.65
N GLU A 77 -10.04 -3.29 -1.77
CA GLU A 77 -11.45 -2.93 -1.62
C GLU A 77 -11.61 -1.51 -1.06
N ILE A 78 -10.82 -1.17 -0.04
CA ILE A 78 -10.80 0.17 0.57
C ILE A 78 -10.34 1.22 -0.44
N GLN A 79 -9.28 0.94 -1.21
CA GLN A 79 -8.80 1.83 -2.28
C GLN A 79 -9.88 2.03 -3.35
N GLY A 80 -10.60 0.97 -3.74
CA GLY A 80 -11.74 1.07 -4.66
C GLY A 80 -12.84 1.98 -4.12
N ALA A 81 -13.22 1.81 -2.85
CA ALA A 81 -14.23 2.64 -2.20
C ALA A 81 -13.80 4.12 -2.09
N VAL A 82 -12.52 4.39 -1.81
CA VAL A 82 -11.97 5.76 -1.81
C VAL A 82 -12.02 6.37 -3.22
N VAL A 83 -11.74 5.61 -4.27
CA VAL A 83 -11.83 6.08 -5.67
C VAL A 83 -13.29 6.39 -6.06
N GLU A 84 -14.26 5.56 -5.65
CA GLU A 84 -15.68 5.82 -5.90
C GLU A 84 -16.20 7.05 -5.12
N VAL A 85 -15.77 7.23 -3.87
CA VAL A 85 -16.14 8.40 -3.04
C VAL A 85 -15.51 9.68 -3.60
N THR A 86 -14.25 9.62 -4.06
CA THR A 86 -13.56 10.78 -4.65
C THR A 86 -14.03 11.12 -6.06
N GLY A 87 -14.59 10.16 -6.80
CA GLY A 87 -15.21 10.40 -8.12
C GLY A 87 -16.46 11.29 -8.09
N ALA A 88 -17.16 11.36 -6.95
CA ALA A 88 -18.34 12.21 -6.75
C ALA A 88 -18.02 13.59 -6.17
N ASP A 89 -16.95 13.72 -5.39
CA ASP A 89 -16.47 14.97 -4.78
C ASP A 89 -14.95 15.08 -4.91
N PHE A 90 -14.46 15.59 -6.05
CA PHE A 90 -13.03 15.83 -6.28
C PHE A 90 -12.57 17.15 -5.64
N GLU A 91 -12.70 17.27 -4.31
CA GLU A 91 -11.91 18.18 -3.48
C GLU A 91 -11.19 17.35 -2.40
N VAL A 92 -9.93 17.02 -2.67
CA VAL A 92 -9.03 16.41 -1.69
C VAL A 92 -8.57 17.50 -0.72
N ASP A 93 -9.19 17.54 0.46
CA ASP A 93 -8.86 18.49 1.53
C ASP A 93 -7.40 18.26 1.99
N GLY A 94 -6.54 19.25 1.74
CA GLY A 94 -5.10 19.23 2.04
C GLY A 94 -4.14 19.11 0.86
N ILE A 95 -4.60 18.88 -0.38
CA ILE A 95 -3.74 18.70 -1.57
C ILE A 95 -4.26 19.57 -2.74
N SER A 96 -4.34 20.87 -2.51
CA SER A 96 -5.02 21.82 -3.42
C SER A 96 -4.25 22.17 -4.71
N ASN A 97 -2.95 21.85 -4.82
CA ASN A 97 -2.10 22.34 -5.91
C ASN A 97 -1.45 21.26 -6.80
N MET A 98 -2.08 20.08 -6.92
CA MET A 98 -1.58 19.05 -7.85
C MET A 98 -1.73 19.52 -9.32
N PRO A 99 -0.67 19.47 -10.15
CA PRO A 99 -0.72 19.93 -11.54
C PRO A 99 -1.85 19.27 -12.32
N ALA A 100 -2.57 20.06 -13.12
CA ALA A 100 -3.71 19.58 -13.90
C ALA A 100 -3.33 18.43 -14.84
N TYR A 101 -2.12 18.47 -15.41
CA TYR A 101 -1.58 17.39 -16.23
C TYR A 101 -1.41 16.08 -15.44
N LEU A 102 -0.91 16.17 -14.20
CA LEU A 102 -0.72 15.00 -13.34
C LEU A 102 -2.07 14.39 -12.92
N LYS A 103 -3.04 15.24 -12.55
CA LYS A 103 -4.43 14.82 -12.29
C LYS A 103 -5.00 14.03 -13.47
N ARG A 104 -4.88 14.59 -14.68
CA ARG A 104 -5.40 13.97 -15.90
C ARG A 104 -4.69 12.65 -16.23
N PHE A 105 -3.36 12.62 -16.13
CA PHE A 105 -2.57 11.41 -16.36
C PHE A 105 -2.99 10.26 -15.42
N LEU A 106 -3.15 10.56 -14.13
CA LEU A 106 -3.58 9.56 -13.14
C LEU A 106 -5.00 9.08 -13.39
N ALA A 107 -5.92 9.99 -13.75
CA ALA A 107 -7.28 9.64 -14.12
C ALA A 107 -7.31 8.70 -15.33
N GLU A 108 -6.59 9.01 -16.41
CA GLU A 108 -6.50 8.19 -17.62
C GLU A 108 -5.86 6.81 -17.35
N ARG A 109 -4.94 6.70 -16.41
CA ARG A 109 -4.29 5.43 -16.05
C ARG A 109 -5.11 4.60 -15.07
N SER A 110 -5.87 5.24 -14.18
CA SER A 110 -6.73 4.56 -13.20
C SER A 110 -7.82 3.72 -13.85
N THR A 111 -8.21 4.02 -15.09
CA THR A 111 -9.18 3.22 -15.85
C THR A 111 -8.57 1.92 -16.39
N GLN A 112 -7.26 1.72 -16.29
CA GLN A 112 -6.59 0.50 -16.74
C GLN A 112 -6.71 -0.60 -15.68
N PRO A 113 -7.24 -1.78 -16.03
CA PRO A 113 -7.37 -2.88 -15.09
C PRO A 113 -6.02 -3.28 -14.50
N GLY A 114 -5.95 -3.35 -13.17
CA GLY A 114 -4.74 -3.72 -12.44
C GLY A 114 -3.76 -2.57 -12.21
N PHE A 115 -4.06 -1.33 -12.62
CA PHE A 115 -3.23 -0.18 -12.29
C PHE A 115 -3.62 0.39 -10.90
N SER A 116 -2.62 0.57 -10.03
CA SER A 116 -2.76 1.17 -8.70
C SER A 116 -1.66 2.21 -8.51
N TYR A 117 -1.96 3.29 -7.80
CA TYR A 117 -1.01 4.36 -7.53
C TYR A 117 -1.21 5.01 -6.17
N ASP A 118 -0.13 5.60 -5.66
CA ASP A 118 -0.06 6.41 -4.46
C ASP A 118 0.62 7.75 -4.80
N VAL A 119 0.08 8.85 -4.28
CA VAL A 119 0.61 10.20 -4.49
C VAL A 119 0.97 10.81 -3.15
N SER A 120 2.23 11.23 -3.02
CA SER A 120 2.72 11.98 -1.86
C SER A 120 3.42 13.25 -2.33
N GLN A 121 3.44 14.27 -1.47
CA GLN A 121 4.20 15.50 -1.73
C GLN A 121 5.46 15.46 -0.87
N ASP A 122 6.62 15.58 -1.52
CA ASP A 122 7.93 15.71 -0.90
C ASP A 122 8.40 17.16 -1.06
N GLU A 123 8.79 17.81 0.03
CA GLU A 123 9.17 19.23 0.03
C GLU A 123 10.35 19.55 -0.90
N VAL A 124 11.21 18.57 -1.20
CA VAL A 124 12.43 18.72 -2.01
C VAL A 124 12.27 18.14 -3.42
N ARG A 125 11.49 17.06 -3.54
CA ARG A 125 11.34 16.30 -4.79
C ARG A 125 10.07 16.65 -5.56
N GLY A 126 9.14 17.39 -4.95
CA GLY A 126 7.86 17.73 -5.54
C GLY A 126 6.85 16.61 -5.36
N TRP A 127 5.99 16.40 -6.34
CA TRP A 127 5.02 15.30 -6.32
C TRP A 127 5.73 13.98 -6.56
N VAL A 128 5.56 13.04 -5.65
CA VAL A 128 6.04 11.68 -5.77
C VAL A 128 4.85 10.79 -6.09
N VAL A 129 4.84 10.23 -7.30
CA VAL A 129 3.86 9.24 -7.71
C VAL A 129 4.52 7.87 -7.71
N ARG A 130 3.97 6.96 -6.92
CA ARG A 130 4.34 5.54 -6.93
C ARG A 130 3.23 4.78 -7.61
N TRP A 131 3.55 3.89 -8.52
CA TRP A 131 2.55 3.09 -9.22
C TRP A 131 2.96 1.63 -9.28
N LYS A 132 1.94 0.77 -9.33
CA LYS A 132 2.05 -0.67 -9.51
C LYS A 132 0.99 -1.11 -10.51
N GLU A 133 1.39 -1.96 -11.43
CA GLU A 133 0.51 -2.65 -12.35
C GLU A 133 0.49 -4.12 -11.96
N TYR A 134 -0.70 -4.68 -11.83
CA TYR A 134 -0.95 -6.06 -11.47
C TYR A 134 -1.54 -6.80 -12.68
N THR A 135 -1.13 -8.05 -12.85
CA THR A 135 -1.80 -8.97 -13.75
C THR A 135 -3.18 -9.35 -13.20
N HIS A 136 -4.04 -9.91 -14.05
CA HIS A 136 -5.33 -10.48 -13.66
C HIS A 136 -5.25 -11.56 -12.56
N LYS A 137 -4.05 -12.12 -12.29
CA LYS A 137 -3.79 -13.08 -11.21
C LYS A 137 -3.26 -12.41 -9.92
N GLY A 138 -3.22 -11.08 -9.85
CA GLY A 138 -2.72 -10.32 -8.71
C GLY A 138 -1.19 -10.29 -8.57
N THR A 139 -0.44 -10.80 -9.55
CA THR A 139 1.02 -10.70 -9.58
C THR A 139 1.45 -9.34 -10.12
N VAL A 140 2.47 -8.70 -9.52
CA VAL A 140 3.00 -7.43 -10.02
C VAL A 140 3.60 -7.63 -11.41
N ARG A 141 3.04 -6.95 -12.40
CA ARG A 141 3.50 -6.89 -13.79
C ARG A 141 4.55 -5.80 -13.99
N GLY A 142 4.36 -4.67 -13.31
CA GLY A 142 5.25 -3.53 -13.39
C GLY A 142 5.09 -2.65 -12.16
N TYR A 143 6.13 -1.91 -11.80
CA TYR A 143 6.06 -0.90 -10.77
C TYR A 143 7.05 0.20 -11.07
N GLY A 144 6.78 1.39 -10.57
CA GLY A 144 7.68 2.51 -10.77
C GLY A 144 7.36 3.65 -9.84
N GLN A 145 8.28 4.60 -9.84
CA GLN A 145 8.13 5.86 -9.15
C GLN A 145 8.60 6.96 -10.08
N PHE A 146 7.82 8.03 -10.21
CA PHE A 146 8.26 9.23 -10.89
C PHE A 146 7.97 10.46 -10.04
N TYR A 147 8.75 11.50 -10.31
CA TYR A 147 8.69 12.76 -9.60
C TYR A 147 8.17 13.80 -10.57
N GLU A 148 7.07 14.45 -10.22
CA GLU A 148 6.56 15.61 -10.95
C GLU A 148 6.93 16.86 -10.15
N ARG A 149 7.84 17.66 -10.70
CA ARG A 149 8.32 18.89 -10.08
C ARG A 149 7.60 20.08 -10.70
N PRO A 150 6.71 20.78 -9.96
CA PRO A 150 6.02 21.96 -10.50
C PRO A 150 6.97 23.10 -10.89
N TYR A 151 8.21 23.08 -10.39
CA TYR A 151 9.20 24.17 -10.51
C TYR A 151 10.53 23.75 -11.13
N ALA A 152 10.60 22.68 -11.92
CA ALA A 152 11.88 22.20 -12.50
C ALA A 152 12.57 23.18 -13.50
N TRP A 153 11.98 24.34 -13.74
CA TRP A 153 12.46 25.39 -14.67
C TRP A 153 12.74 26.74 -13.98
N LEU A 154 12.78 26.78 -12.65
CA LEU A 154 13.44 27.84 -11.86
C LEU A 154 14.84 27.38 -11.46
#